data_AF-A0A2P5MVE6-F1
#
_entry.id   AF-A0A2P5MVE6-F1
#
_cell.length_a   1.000
_cell.length_b   1.000
_cell.length_c   1.000
_cell.angle_alpha   90.00
_cell.angle_beta   90.00
_cell.angle_gamma   90.00
#
_symmetry.space_group_name_H-M   'P 1'
#
loop_
_entity.id
_entity.type
_entity.pdbx_description
1 polymer ?
#
loop_
_entity_poly.entity_id
_entity_poly.type
_entity_poly.pdbx_seq_one_letter_code
_entity_poly.pdbx_strand_id
1 'polypeptide(L)'
;MPLISNLVAKITRMLNTVKTMNLDWRLENQDKLAALKQAQALAEKDLEIELKKRSARLEHDLAQLKIQHDAELSVLKIKYSQDVQDYKNYLLALEQLKRSIEASYSHLPQAMIFAIHHHAKFLLNTMWETQDFAERIRHEVRLLNFMSTVHEDARLFLEGDSAKNLPLKTLGLIEDSGKTDTI
;
A
#
# COMPACT_ATOMS: atom_id res chain seq x y z
N MET A 1 29.49 88.32 36.97
CA MET A 1 29.02 87.01 36.48
C MET A 1 27.99 87.15 35.33
N PRO A 2 28.37 87.52 34.10
CA PRO A 2 27.45 87.52 32.95
C PRO A 2 27.66 86.36 31.94
N LEU A 3 28.77 85.61 32.06
CA LEU A 3 29.13 84.56 31.10
C LEU A 3 28.37 83.23 31.32
N ILE A 4 28.11 82.88 32.59
CA ILE A 4 27.40 81.65 32.96
C ILE A 4 25.91 81.76 32.59
N SER A 5 25.28 82.92 32.81
CA SER A 5 23.88 83.16 32.46
C SER A 5 23.63 83.09 30.95
N ASN A 6 24.56 83.61 30.13
CA ASN A 6 24.49 83.53 28.67
C ASN A 6 24.66 82.10 28.13
N LEU A 7 25.51 81.28 28.74
CA LEU A 7 25.71 79.89 28.33
C LEU A 7 24.47 79.04 28.66
N VAL A 8 23.93 79.18 29.87
CA VAL A 8 22.70 78.49 30.29
C VAL A 8 21.52 78.91 29.40
N ALA A 9 21.39 80.20 29.07
CA ALA A 9 20.36 80.70 28.16
C ALA A 9 20.52 80.22 26.71
N LYS A 10 21.73 79.86 26.27
CA LYS A 10 22.01 79.33 24.93
C LYS A 10 21.69 77.84 24.85
N ILE A 11 22.01 77.08 25.91
CA ILE A 11 21.69 75.65 26.02
C ILE A 11 20.19 75.43 26.14
N THR A 12 19.49 76.23 26.96
CA THR A 12 18.02 76.13 27.06
C THR A 12 17.32 76.51 25.77
N ARG A 13 17.81 77.52 25.05
CA ARG A 13 17.30 77.83 23.70
C ARG A 13 17.51 76.69 22.72
N MET A 14 18.71 76.10 22.69
CA MET A 14 18.99 74.96 21.82
C MET A 14 18.11 73.74 22.15
N LEU A 15 17.94 73.42 23.44
CA LEU A 15 17.04 72.37 23.92
C LEU A 15 15.59 72.64 23.51
N ASN A 16 15.13 73.88 23.63
CA ASN A 16 13.80 74.27 23.22
C ASN A 16 13.63 74.17 21.69
N THR A 17 14.62 74.58 20.90
CA THR A 17 14.58 74.45 19.43
C THR A 17 14.56 72.99 18.98
N VAL A 18 15.37 72.12 19.60
CA VAL A 18 15.35 70.69 19.31
C VAL A 18 14.00 70.08 19.71
N LYS A 19 13.43 70.51 20.84
CA LYS A 19 12.11 70.06 21.30
C LYS A 19 11.00 70.51 20.36
N THR A 20 11.01 71.75 19.89
CA THR A 20 10.01 72.27 18.93
C THR A 20 10.15 71.58 17.59
N MET A 21 11.37 71.44 17.04
CA MET A 21 11.58 70.72 15.77
C MET A 21 11.11 69.25 15.84
N ASN A 22 11.32 68.58 16.98
CA ASN A 22 10.82 67.22 17.17
C ASN A 22 9.28 67.17 17.29
N LEU A 23 8.67 68.17 17.92
CA LEU A 23 7.20 68.27 18.00
C LEU A 23 6.59 68.57 16.63
N ASP A 24 7.18 69.50 15.88
CA ASP A 24 6.73 69.87 14.53
C ASP A 24 6.87 68.68 13.57
N TRP A 25 8.00 67.97 13.60
CA TRP A 25 8.18 66.74 12.82
C TRP A 25 7.17 65.65 13.20
N ARG A 26 6.87 65.48 14.49
CA ARG A 26 5.87 64.52 14.96
C ARG A 26 4.46 64.90 14.49
N LEU A 27 4.10 66.17 14.54
CA LEU A 27 2.82 66.69 14.06
C LEU A 27 2.67 66.48 12.55
N GLU A 28 3.72 66.78 11.78
CA GLU A 28 3.72 66.61 10.31
C GLU A 28 3.66 65.13 9.87
N ASN A 29 4.21 64.22 10.67
CA ASN A 29 4.27 62.79 10.34
C ASN A 29 3.30 61.89 11.11
N GLN A 30 2.46 62.45 12.00
CA GLN A 30 1.53 61.70 12.83
C GLN A 30 0.57 60.84 11.98
N ASP A 31 0.00 61.42 10.93
CA ASP A 31 -0.94 60.73 10.05
C ASP A 31 -0.27 59.60 9.26
N LYS A 32 0.96 59.83 8.79
CA LYS A 32 1.75 58.80 8.09
C LYS A 32 2.08 57.63 9.01
N LEU A 33 2.46 57.91 10.26
CA LEU A 33 2.73 56.88 11.27
C LEU A 33 1.47 56.11 11.67
N ALA A 34 0.33 56.79 11.79
CA ALA A 34 -0.95 56.15 12.06
C ALA A 34 -1.38 55.25 10.88
N ALA A 35 -1.26 55.73 9.65
CA ALA A 35 -1.55 54.96 8.45
C ALA A 35 -0.66 53.72 8.32
N LEU A 36 0.65 53.84 8.60
CA LEU A 36 1.58 52.70 8.59
C LEU A 36 1.21 51.65 9.64
N LYS A 37 0.88 52.06 10.87
CA LYS A 37 0.45 51.12 11.93
C LYS A 37 -0.85 50.41 11.56
N GLN A 38 -1.80 51.13 10.97
CA GLN A 38 -3.05 50.54 10.51
C GLN A 38 -2.81 49.55 9.37
N ALA A 39 -2.00 49.93 8.37
CA ALA A 39 -1.63 49.04 7.27
C ALA A 39 -0.92 47.78 7.77
N GLN A 40 -0.02 47.91 8.74
CA GLN A 40 0.65 46.78 9.37
C GLN A 40 -0.37 45.86 10.08
N ALA A 41 -1.26 46.42 10.90
CA ALA A 41 -2.26 45.63 11.62
C ALA A 41 -3.22 44.90 10.65
N LEU A 42 -3.59 45.53 9.53
CA LEU A 42 -4.40 44.90 8.49
C LEU A 42 -3.63 43.77 7.80
N ALA A 43 -2.38 44.00 7.40
CA ALA A 43 -1.54 42.98 6.77
C ALA A 43 -1.30 41.77 7.70
N GLU A 44 -1.10 42.02 8.99
CA GLU A 44 -0.97 40.95 10.00
C GLU A 44 -2.28 40.15 10.13
N LYS A 45 -3.44 40.81 10.08
CA LYS A 45 -4.75 40.14 10.11
C LYS A 45 -5.02 39.34 8.86
N ASP A 46 -4.72 39.87 7.69
CA ASP A 46 -4.86 39.17 6.42
C ASP A 46 -3.98 37.91 6.39
N LEU A 47 -2.74 38.03 6.87
CA LEU A 47 -1.83 36.89 7.00
C LEU A 47 -2.36 35.84 7.99
N GLU A 48 -2.91 36.26 9.13
CA GLU A 48 -3.51 35.36 10.12
C GLU A 48 -4.69 34.58 9.51
N ILE A 49 -5.55 35.26 8.74
CA ILE A 49 -6.68 34.64 8.03
C ILE A 49 -6.18 33.65 6.98
N GLU A 50 -5.17 34.03 6.20
CA GLU A 50 -4.60 33.15 5.18
C GLU A 50 -3.97 31.90 5.79
N LEU A 51 -3.20 32.06 6.88
CA LEU A 51 -2.61 30.94 7.62
C LEU A 51 -3.69 29.99 8.16
N LYS A 52 -4.77 30.53 8.76
CA LYS A 52 -5.89 29.71 9.23
C LYS A 52 -6.56 28.93 8.10
N LYS A 53 -6.80 29.60 6.96
CA LYS A 53 -7.40 28.96 5.78
C LYS A 53 -6.49 27.86 5.23
N ARG A 54 -5.18 28.11 5.14
CA ARG A 54 -4.20 27.11 4.69
C ARG A 54 -4.10 25.94 5.66
N SER A 55 -4.07 26.19 6.98
CA SER A 55 -4.07 25.14 8.01
C SER A 55 -5.29 24.24 7.88
N ALA A 56 -6.49 24.84 7.84
CA ALA A 56 -7.73 24.08 7.71
C ALA A 56 -7.77 23.25 6.40
N ARG A 57 -7.25 23.80 5.31
CA ARG A 57 -7.13 23.05 4.04
C ARG A 57 -6.15 21.88 4.17
N LEU A 58 -4.97 22.10 4.74
CA LEU A 58 -3.97 21.04 4.93
C LEU A 58 -4.49 19.95 5.86
N GLU A 59 -5.19 20.30 6.93
CA GLU A 59 -5.82 19.34 7.84
C GLU A 59 -6.87 18.48 7.12
N HIS A 60 -7.68 19.11 6.26
CA HIS A 60 -8.65 18.39 5.45
C HIS A 60 -7.96 17.46 4.44
N ASP A 61 -6.96 17.96 3.70
CA ASP A 61 -6.21 17.19 2.71
C ASP A 61 -5.49 16.00 3.39
N LEU A 62 -4.91 16.19 4.57
CA LEU A 62 -4.30 15.12 5.38
C LEU A 62 -5.34 14.09 5.84
N ALA A 63 -6.51 14.54 6.30
CA ALA A 63 -7.58 13.63 6.72
C ALA A 63 -8.08 12.78 5.55
N GLN A 64 -8.27 13.39 4.37
CA GLN A 64 -8.66 12.68 3.16
C GLN A 64 -7.61 11.66 2.74
N LEU A 65 -6.33 12.06 2.71
CA LEU A 65 -5.23 11.18 2.34
C LEU A 65 -5.11 9.99 3.30
N LYS A 66 -5.28 10.24 4.60
CA LYS A 66 -5.28 9.19 5.61
C LYS A 66 -6.41 8.18 5.40
N ILE A 67 -7.63 8.66 5.16
CA ILE A 67 -8.78 7.78 4.89
C ILE A 67 -8.54 6.93 3.64
N GLN A 68 -7.99 7.52 2.58
CA GLN A 68 -7.67 6.80 1.34
C GLN A 68 -6.66 5.68 1.59
N HIS A 69 -5.54 5.99 2.23
CA HIS A 69 -4.51 4.98 2.52
C HIS A 69 -4.97 3.90 3.50
N ASP A 70 -5.73 4.28 4.54
CA ASP A 70 -6.29 3.30 5.47
C ASP A 70 -7.26 2.34 4.75
N ALA A 71 -8.06 2.85 3.81
CA ALA A 71 -8.96 2.04 2.99
C ALA A 71 -8.18 1.12 2.03
N GLU A 72 -7.19 1.64 1.30
CA GLU A 72 -6.31 0.87 0.41
C GLU A 72 -5.62 -0.28 1.16
N LEU A 73 -5.07 0.02 2.34
CA LEU A 73 -4.40 -0.96 3.18
C LEU A 73 -5.37 -2.01 3.72
N SER A 74 -6.61 -1.63 4.04
CA SER A 74 -7.64 -2.56 4.47
C SER A 74 -8.06 -3.51 3.34
N VAL A 75 -8.28 -2.99 2.13
CA VAL A 75 -8.56 -3.80 0.93
C VAL A 75 -7.43 -4.77 0.65
N LEU A 76 -6.18 -4.30 0.73
CA LEU A 76 -5.01 -5.13 0.49
C LEU A 76 -4.88 -6.26 1.53
N LYS A 77 -5.13 -5.96 2.81
CA LYS A 77 -5.18 -6.97 3.88
C LYS A 77 -6.25 -8.02 3.65
N ILE A 78 -7.45 -7.60 3.25
CA ILE A 78 -8.56 -8.51 2.93
C ILE A 78 -8.14 -9.43 1.79
N LYS A 79 -7.57 -8.87 0.72
CA LYS A 79 -7.09 -9.63 -0.43
C LYS A 79 -6.06 -10.67 -0.04
N TYR A 80 -4.99 -10.28 0.68
CA TYR A 80 -3.98 -11.24 1.12
C TYR A 80 -4.53 -12.31 2.06
N SER A 81 -5.47 -11.96 2.93
CA SER A 81 -6.12 -12.94 3.80
C SER A 81 -6.96 -13.95 3.02
N GLN A 82 -7.66 -13.51 1.97
CA GLN A 82 -8.41 -14.36 1.06
C GLN A 82 -7.45 -15.26 0.27
N ASP A 83 -6.40 -14.68 -0.32
CA ASP A 83 -5.39 -15.42 -1.08
C ASP A 83 -4.77 -16.55 -0.21
N VAL A 84 -4.38 -16.25 1.04
CA VAL A 84 -3.87 -17.28 1.97
C VAL A 84 -4.91 -18.36 2.26
N GLN A 85 -6.17 -17.99 2.40
CA GLN A 85 -7.24 -18.95 2.67
C GLN A 85 -7.48 -19.86 1.46
N ASP A 86 -7.49 -19.31 0.25
CA ASP A 86 -7.65 -20.06 -0.99
C ASP A 86 -6.51 -21.04 -1.19
N TYR A 87 -5.27 -20.60 -0.94
CA TYR A 87 -4.11 -21.49 -0.99
C TYR A 87 -4.21 -22.66 0.00
N LYS A 88 -4.67 -22.40 1.24
CA LYS A 88 -4.93 -23.47 2.22
C LYS A 88 -6.02 -24.44 1.74
N ASN A 89 -7.08 -23.93 1.13
CA ASN A 89 -8.15 -24.76 0.58
C ASN A 89 -7.62 -25.65 -0.54
N TYR A 90 -6.76 -25.13 -1.43
CA TYR A 90 -6.08 -25.94 -2.45
C TYR A 90 -5.22 -27.05 -1.83
N LEU A 91 -4.41 -26.74 -0.82
CA LEU A 91 -3.60 -27.76 -0.13
C LEU A 91 -4.47 -28.85 0.52
N LEU A 92 -5.60 -28.48 1.11
CA LEU A 92 -6.56 -29.45 1.67
C LEU A 92 -7.16 -30.33 0.57
N ALA A 93 -7.51 -29.75 -0.58
CA ALA A 93 -8.00 -30.51 -1.73
C ALA A 93 -6.95 -31.49 -2.27
N LEU A 94 -5.67 -31.11 -2.31
CA LEU A 94 -4.56 -32.00 -2.68
C LEU A 94 -4.39 -33.18 -1.72
N GLU A 95 -4.57 -32.94 -0.42
CA GLU A 95 -4.51 -34.00 0.59
C GLU A 95 -5.73 -34.93 0.49
N GLN A 96 -6.92 -34.38 0.22
CA GLN A 96 -8.11 -35.19 -0.06
C GLN A 96 -7.93 -36.03 -1.33
N LEU A 97 -7.33 -35.48 -2.38
CA LEU A 97 -7.02 -36.21 -3.60
C LEU A 97 -6.08 -37.39 -3.32
N LYS A 98 -5.02 -37.17 -2.55
CA LYS A 98 -4.10 -38.24 -2.14
C LYS A 98 -4.84 -39.38 -1.44
N ARG A 99 -5.71 -39.06 -0.48
CA ARG A 99 -6.54 -40.07 0.22
C ARG A 99 -7.50 -40.79 -0.72
N SER A 100 -8.08 -40.07 -1.69
CA SER A 100 -8.95 -40.66 -2.71
C SER A 100 -8.19 -41.65 -3.60
N ILE A 101 -6.95 -41.34 -3.99
CA ILE A 101 -6.08 -42.25 -4.73
C ILE A 101 -5.73 -43.48 -3.87
N GLU A 102 -5.34 -43.28 -2.60
CA GLU A 102 -5.01 -44.38 -1.67
C GLU A 102 -6.20 -45.34 -1.49
N ALA A 103 -7.42 -44.79 -1.38
CA ALA A 103 -8.64 -45.58 -1.25
C ALA A 103 -9.02 -46.30 -2.55
N SER A 104 -8.83 -45.65 -3.70
CA SER A 104 -9.20 -46.22 -5.00
C SER A 104 -8.18 -47.26 -5.46
N TYR A 105 -6.88 -47.03 -5.24
CA TYR A 105 -5.80 -47.89 -5.72
C TYR A 105 -5.00 -48.51 -4.58
N SER A 106 -5.59 -49.48 -3.87
CA SER A 106 -4.94 -50.20 -2.75
C SER A 106 -3.67 -50.98 -3.12
N HIS A 107 -3.46 -51.23 -4.41
CA HIS A 107 -2.34 -51.98 -4.99
C HIS A 107 -1.31 -51.06 -5.66
N LEU A 108 -1.52 -49.74 -5.66
CA LEU A 108 -0.54 -48.80 -6.17
C LEU A 108 0.66 -48.74 -5.22
N PRO A 109 1.91 -48.79 -5.72
CA PRO A 109 3.07 -48.50 -4.89
C PRO A 109 2.96 -47.11 -4.27
N GLN A 110 3.22 -47.01 -2.97
CA GLN A 110 3.15 -45.76 -2.22
C GLN A 110 3.99 -44.63 -2.87
N ALA A 111 5.12 -44.99 -3.49
CA ALA A 111 5.98 -44.06 -4.22
C ALA A 111 5.25 -43.33 -5.37
N MET A 112 4.32 -44.00 -6.08
CA MET A 112 3.55 -43.38 -7.16
C MET A 112 2.47 -42.45 -6.64
N ILE A 113 1.82 -42.81 -5.53
CA ILE A 113 0.87 -41.93 -4.84
C ILE A 113 1.58 -40.64 -4.40
N PHE A 114 2.78 -40.78 -3.83
CA PHE A 114 3.60 -39.63 -3.46
C PHE A 114 4.06 -38.81 -4.67
N ALA A 115 4.41 -39.44 -5.79
CA ALA A 115 4.79 -38.74 -7.01
C ALA A 115 3.63 -37.90 -7.58
N ILE A 116 2.41 -38.45 -7.61
CA ILE A 116 1.20 -37.73 -8.06
C ILE A 116 0.91 -36.54 -7.14
N HIS A 117 0.93 -36.76 -5.82
CA HIS A 117 0.71 -35.68 -4.85
C HIS A 117 1.81 -34.61 -4.91
N HIS A 118 3.07 -35.01 -5.04
CA HIS A 118 4.20 -34.09 -5.17
C HIS A 118 4.09 -33.24 -6.44
N HIS A 119 3.71 -33.85 -7.58
CA HIS A 119 3.51 -33.12 -8.81
C HIS A 119 2.35 -32.12 -8.72
N ALA A 120 1.23 -32.50 -8.11
CA ALA A 120 0.12 -31.59 -7.87
C ALA A 120 0.55 -30.38 -7.00
N LYS A 121 1.33 -30.65 -5.95
CA LYS A 121 1.89 -29.61 -5.08
C LYS A 121 2.88 -28.71 -5.83
N PHE A 122 3.73 -29.28 -6.68
CA PHE A 122 4.64 -28.53 -7.53
C PHE A 122 3.86 -27.58 -8.44
N LEU A 123 2.85 -28.07 -9.17
CA LEU A 123 2.00 -27.24 -10.03
C LEU A 123 1.30 -26.11 -9.28
N LEU A 124 0.78 -26.40 -8.07
CA LEU A 124 0.16 -25.39 -7.21
C LEU A 124 1.17 -24.31 -6.79
N ASN A 125 2.38 -24.69 -6.36
CA ASN A 125 3.42 -23.75 -5.99
C ASN A 125 3.85 -22.90 -7.18
N THR A 126 4.09 -23.51 -8.34
CA THR A 126 4.46 -22.79 -9.57
C THR A 126 3.39 -21.77 -9.95
N MET A 127 2.12 -22.15 -9.90
CA MET A 127 1.01 -21.21 -10.12
C MET A 127 1.04 -20.05 -9.10
N TRP A 128 1.26 -20.36 -7.82
CA TRP A 128 1.21 -19.35 -6.75
C TRP A 128 2.40 -18.38 -6.76
N GLU A 129 3.59 -18.85 -7.12
CA GLU A 129 4.83 -18.07 -7.14
C GLU A 129 4.99 -17.23 -8.43
N THR A 130 4.24 -17.56 -9.49
CA THR A 130 4.29 -16.83 -10.76
C THR A 130 3.69 -15.44 -10.63
N GLN A 131 4.50 -14.42 -10.92
CA GLN A 131 4.09 -13.00 -10.84
C GLN A 131 3.34 -12.52 -12.09
N ASP A 132 3.64 -13.10 -13.26
CA ASP A 132 2.95 -12.75 -14.49
C ASP A 132 1.53 -13.34 -14.51
N PHE A 133 0.53 -12.50 -14.79
CA PHE A 133 -0.86 -12.91 -14.73
C PHE A 133 -1.19 -13.95 -15.81
N ALA A 134 -0.69 -13.77 -17.04
CA ALA A 134 -1.01 -14.67 -18.14
C ALA A 134 -0.40 -16.06 -17.91
N GLU A 135 0.86 -16.13 -17.48
CA GLU A 135 1.50 -17.39 -17.13
C GLU A 135 0.87 -18.04 -15.90
N ARG A 136 0.46 -17.26 -14.89
CA ARG A 136 -0.27 -17.81 -13.74
C ARG A 136 -1.57 -18.51 -14.15
N ILE A 137 -2.34 -17.92 -15.07
CA ILE A 137 -3.56 -18.56 -15.60
C ILE A 137 -3.23 -19.85 -16.35
N ARG A 138 -2.13 -19.88 -17.11
CA ARG A 138 -1.69 -21.12 -17.78
C ARG A 138 -1.33 -22.22 -16.77
N HIS A 139 -0.65 -21.87 -15.68
CA HIS A 139 -0.35 -22.79 -14.60
C HIS A 139 -1.61 -23.27 -13.86
N GLU A 140 -2.58 -22.39 -13.64
CA GLU A 140 -3.87 -22.75 -13.06
C GLU A 140 -4.62 -23.77 -13.92
N VAL A 141 -4.72 -23.53 -15.22
CA VAL A 141 -5.34 -24.49 -16.17
C VAL A 141 -4.59 -25.83 -16.16
N ARG A 142 -3.26 -25.81 -16.09
CA ARG A 142 -2.44 -27.04 -15.99
C ARG A 142 -2.74 -27.82 -14.71
N LEU A 143 -2.84 -27.13 -13.58
CA LEU A 143 -3.21 -27.73 -12.30
C LEU A 143 -4.62 -28.33 -12.33
N LEU A 144 -5.61 -27.60 -12.84
CA LEU A 144 -6.98 -28.08 -12.96
C LEU A 144 -7.07 -29.33 -13.86
N ASN A 145 -6.43 -29.30 -15.03
CA ASN A 145 -6.38 -30.45 -15.93
C ASN A 145 -5.74 -31.67 -15.26
N PHE A 146 -4.66 -31.47 -14.48
CA PHE A 146 -4.04 -32.55 -13.73
C PHE A 146 -4.99 -33.14 -12.68
N MET A 147 -5.59 -32.29 -11.84
CA MET A 147 -6.52 -32.71 -10.79
C MET A 147 -7.75 -33.45 -11.35
N SER A 148 -8.33 -32.94 -12.45
CA SER A 148 -9.46 -33.59 -13.12
C SER A 148 -9.07 -34.94 -13.72
N THR A 149 -7.86 -35.06 -14.28
CA THR A 149 -7.37 -36.34 -14.83
C THR A 149 -7.16 -37.37 -13.75
N VAL A 150 -6.57 -36.98 -12.61
CA VAL A 150 -6.40 -37.86 -11.45
C VAL A 150 -7.76 -38.34 -10.92
N HIS A 151 -8.71 -37.42 -10.78
CA HIS A 151 -10.06 -37.75 -10.33
C HIS A 151 -10.76 -38.71 -11.29
N GLU A 152 -10.64 -38.48 -12.60
CA GLU A 152 -11.23 -39.35 -13.60
C GLU A 152 -10.60 -40.74 -13.61
N ASP A 153 -9.27 -40.84 -13.52
CA ASP A 153 -8.58 -42.12 -13.39
C ASP A 153 -9.04 -42.86 -12.11
N ALA A 154 -9.20 -42.15 -10.97
CA ALA A 154 -9.70 -42.75 -9.74
C ALA A 154 -11.17 -43.24 -9.86
N ARG A 155 -12.02 -42.45 -10.52
CA ARG A 155 -13.43 -42.79 -10.78
C ARG A 155 -13.57 -44.03 -11.65
N LEU A 156 -12.86 -44.08 -12.78
CA LEU A 156 -12.90 -45.21 -13.72
C LEU A 156 -12.46 -46.53 -13.06
N PHE A 157 -11.52 -46.46 -12.13
CA PHE A 157 -11.12 -47.63 -11.35
C PHE A 157 -12.25 -48.16 -10.45
N LEU A 158 -12.94 -47.27 -9.73
CA LEU A 158 -14.05 -47.63 -8.84
C LEU A 158 -15.26 -48.19 -9.61
N GLU A 159 -15.48 -47.73 -10.86
CA GLU A 159 -16.55 -48.21 -11.74
C GLU A 159 -16.27 -49.60 -12.35
N GLY A 160 -15.13 -50.22 -12.02
CA GLY A 160 -14.81 -51.61 -12.36
C GLY A 160 -14.29 -51.81 -13.78
N ASP A 161 -14.15 -50.74 -14.57
CA ASP A 161 -13.68 -50.80 -15.96
C ASP A 161 -12.16 -51.05 -16.06
N SER A 162 -11.43 -50.88 -14.95
CA SER A 162 -9.96 -50.88 -14.97
C SER A 162 -9.28 -51.47 -13.73
N ALA A 163 -9.89 -52.47 -13.07
CA ALA A 163 -9.44 -53.07 -11.80
C ALA A 163 -7.98 -53.63 -11.76
N LYS A 164 -7.23 -53.57 -12.88
CA LYS A 164 -5.81 -53.95 -12.99
C LYS A 164 -4.90 -52.89 -13.63
N ASN A 165 -5.43 -51.73 -14.01
CA ASN A 165 -4.67 -50.74 -14.77
C ASN A 165 -4.21 -49.61 -13.87
N LEU A 166 -2.93 -49.25 -14.03
CA LEU A 166 -2.33 -48.06 -13.44
C LEU A 166 -3.03 -46.78 -13.95
N PRO A 167 -2.96 -45.64 -13.22
CA PRO A 167 -3.50 -44.37 -13.67
C PRO A 167 -2.62 -43.78 -14.80
N LEU A 168 -2.72 -44.38 -16.00
CA LEU A 168 -1.83 -44.12 -17.13
C LEU A 168 -1.93 -42.68 -17.64
N LYS A 169 -3.14 -42.08 -17.64
CA LYS A 169 -3.32 -40.69 -18.09
C LYS A 169 -2.64 -39.72 -17.12
N THR A 170 -2.83 -39.94 -15.82
CA THR A 170 -2.18 -39.18 -14.77
C THR A 170 -0.66 -39.27 -14.86
N LEU A 171 -0.11 -40.48 -15.01
CA LEU A 171 1.34 -40.69 -15.13
C LEU A 171 1.91 -40.05 -16.40
N GLY A 172 1.18 -40.11 -17.52
CA GLY A 172 1.55 -39.43 -18.75
C GLY A 172 1.69 -37.91 -18.60
N LEU A 173 0.77 -37.28 -17.85
CA LEU A 173 0.88 -35.83 -17.56
C LEU A 173 2.14 -35.47 -16.76
N ILE A 174 2.54 -36.34 -15.81
CA ILE A 174 3.77 -36.13 -15.03
C ILE A 174 5.00 -36.25 -15.95
N GLU A 175 5.05 -37.26 -16.82
CA GLU A 175 6.18 -37.44 -17.75
C GLU A 175 6.30 -36.31 -18.77
N ASP A 176 5.18 -35.87 -19.35
CA ASP A 176 5.18 -34.78 -20.32
C ASP A 176 5.54 -33.44 -19.69
N SER A 177 5.21 -33.26 -18.41
CA SER A 177 5.63 -32.07 -17.67
C SER A 177 7.13 -32.01 -17.36
N GLY A 178 7.77 -33.15 -17.11
CA GLY A 178 9.23 -33.22 -16.92
C GLY A 178 10.02 -32.97 -18.21
N LYS A 179 9.43 -33.20 -19.39
CA LYS A 179 10.07 -32.94 -20.70
C LYS A 179 10.03 -31.47 -21.10
N THR A 180 9.07 -30.69 -20.61
CA THR A 180 8.97 -29.25 -20.92
C THR A 180 10.03 -28.37 -20.24
N ASP A 181 10.73 -28.88 -19.22
CA ASP A 181 11.73 -28.13 -18.44
C ASP A 181 13.19 -28.43 -18.87
N THR A 182 13.40 -29.14 -19.98
CA THR A 182 14.74 -29.55 -20.47
C THR A 182 15.18 -28.91 -21.81
N ILE A 183 14.68 -27.71 -22.14
CA ILE A 183 15.19 -26.90 -23.27
C ILE A 183 15.53 -25.49 -22.80
#